data_AF-A0A8J6JK65-F1
#
_entry.id   AF-A0A8J6JK65-F1
#
_cell.length_a   1.000
_cell.length_b   1.000
_cell.length_c   1.000
_cell.angle_alpha   90.00
_cell.angle_beta   90.00
_cell.angle_gamma   90.00
#
_symmetry.space_group_name_H-M   'P 1'
#
loop_
_entity.id
_entity.type
_entity.pdbx_description
1 polymer ?
#
loop_
_entity_poly.entity_id
_entity_poly.type
_entity_poly.pdbx_seq_one_letter_code
_entity_poly.pdbx_strand_id
1 'polypeptide(L)'
;MKKLKSKRGETLTETLVSILIIAMASALLATMVGVSARLTKRAEAADAQFYEELSAAEAGRGEDGDAAITLTVGGSSGELPVVISGGSGELKSYRLAGVEVAP
;
A
#
# COMPACT_ATOMS: atom_id res chain seq x y z
N MET A 1 47.61 -27.74 41.56
CA MET A 1 47.27 -26.41 41.01
C MET A 1 45.89 -26.00 41.50
N LYS A 2 45.79 -24.97 42.34
CA LYS A 2 44.53 -24.55 42.98
C LYS A 2 43.89 -23.46 42.11
N LYS A 3 42.81 -23.78 41.38
CA LYS A 3 42.09 -22.78 40.57
C LYS A 3 41.49 -21.72 41.49
N LEU A 4 41.80 -20.45 41.25
CA LEU A 4 41.18 -19.32 41.94
C LEU A 4 39.69 -19.33 41.60
N LYS A 5 38.85 -19.74 42.55
CA LYS A 5 37.39 -19.58 42.42
C LYS A 5 37.07 -18.11 42.62
N SER A 6 37.16 -17.32 41.55
CA SER A 6 36.65 -15.95 41.53
C SER A 6 35.16 -15.99 41.87
N LYS A 7 34.79 -15.42 43.02
CA LYS A 7 33.41 -15.19 43.46
C LYS A 7 33.07 -13.71 43.37
N ARG A 8 33.39 -13.04 42.26
CA ARG A 8 32.81 -11.72 42.01
C ARG A 8 31.34 -11.95 41.67
N GLY A 9 30.45 -11.62 42.61
CA GLY A 9 29.02 -11.56 42.33
C GLY A 9 28.75 -10.54 41.23
N GLU A 10 27.70 -10.78 40.45
CA GLU A 10 27.21 -9.86 39.41
C GLU A 10 27.05 -8.47 40.03
N THR A 11 27.64 -7.45 39.41
CA THR A 11 27.61 -6.12 40.00
C THR A 11 26.19 -5.53 39.87
N LEU A 12 25.76 -4.73 40.85
CA LEU A 12 24.46 -4.04 40.79
C LEU A 12 24.30 -3.24 39.48
N THR A 13 25.42 -2.70 38.97
CA THR A 13 25.49 -2.00 37.70
C THR A 13 25.26 -2.90 36.49
N GLU A 14 25.79 -4.12 36.45
CA GLU A 14 25.54 -5.08 35.36
C GLU A 14 24.08 -5.51 35.31
N THR A 15 23.47 -5.77 36.47
CA THR A 15 22.05 -6.16 36.53
C THR A 15 21.13 -4.99 36.15
N LEU A 16 21.44 -3.77 36.58
CA LEU A 16 20.72 -2.56 36.16
C LEU A 16 20.80 -2.32 34.65
N VAL A 17 21.99 -2.45 34.06
CA VAL A 17 22.18 -2.29 32.61
C VAL A 17 21.42 -3.38 31.85
N SER A 18 21.42 -4.62 32.35
CA SER A 18 20.70 -5.73 31.72
C SER A 18 19.19 -5.48 31.70
N ILE A 19 18.61 -5.05 32.83
CA ILE A 19 17.18 -4.70 32.91
C ILE A 19 16.85 -3.53 31.98
N LEU A 20 17.73 -2.51 31.91
CA LEU A 20 17.54 -1.37 31.02
C LEU A 20 17.51 -1.79 29.54
N ILE A 21 18.45 -2.65 29.12
CA ILE A 21 18.49 -3.18 27.75
C ILE A 21 17.22 -3.97 27.45
N ILE A 22 16.80 -4.84 28.37
CA ILE A 22 15.58 -5.64 28.20
C ILE A 22 14.34 -4.73 28.09
N ALA A 23 14.23 -3.71 28.94
CA ALA A 23 13.13 -2.75 28.91
C ALA A 23 13.10 -1.97 27.58
N MET A 24 14.26 -1.53 27.10
CA MET A 24 14.37 -0.81 25.83
C MET A 24 14.05 -1.71 24.63
N ALA A 25 14.57 -2.95 24.62
CA ALA A 25 14.30 -3.91 23.57
C ALA A 25 12.81 -4.29 23.51
N SER A 26 12.17 -4.49 24.66
CA SER A 26 10.74 -4.79 24.72
C SER A 26 9.87 -3.60 24.29
N ALA A 27 10.26 -2.36 24.62
CA ALA A 27 9.59 -1.16 24.11
C ALA A 27 9.70 -1.05 22.57
N LEU A 28 10.90 -1.25 22.02
CA LEU A 28 11.12 -1.25 20.56
C LEU A 28 10.34 -2.38 19.86
N LEU A 29 10.28 -3.56 20.47
CA LEU A 29 9.49 -4.67 19.93
C LEU A 29 8.00 -4.31 19.90
N ALA A 30 7.48 -3.73 20.97
CA ALA A 30 6.07 -3.32 21.05
C ALA A 30 5.73 -2.25 20.00
N THR A 31 6.61 -1.29 19.77
CA THR A 31 6.40 -0.27 18.73
C THR A 31 6.43 -0.87 17.34
N MET A 32 7.39 -1.76 17.04
CA MET A 32 7.44 -2.45 15.74
C MET A 32 6.17 -3.25 15.46
N VAL A 33 5.71 -4.07 16.42
CA VAL A 33 4.46 -4.83 16.28
C VAL A 33 3.27 -3.90 16.03
N GLY A 34 3.19 -2.79 16.78
CA GLY A 34 2.14 -1.79 16.59
C GLY A 34 2.18 -1.12 15.21
N VAL A 35 3.37 -0.81 14.69
CA VAL A 35 3.56 -0.25 13.36
C VAL A 35 3.18 -1.25 12.28
N SER A 36 3.64 -2.51 12.38
CA SER A 36 3.28 -3.58 11.44
C SER A 36 1.77 -3.78 11.36
N ALA A 37 1.08 -3.86 12.50
CA ALA A 37 -0.37 -4.02 12.52
C ALA A 37 -1.11 -2.82 11.87
N ARG A 38 -0.62 -1.59 12.09
CA ARG A 38 -1.19 -0.40 11.45
C ARG A 38 -0.92 -0.37 9.95
N LEU A 39 0.24 -0.83 9.51
CA LEU A 39 0.59 -0.91 8.09
C LEU A 39 -0.30 -1.92 7.37
N THR A 40 -0.50 -3.11 7.93
CA THR A 40 -1.41 -4.12 7.37
C THR A 40 -2.82 -3.57 7.20
N LYS A 41 -3.37 -2.91 8.24
CA LYS A 41 -4.71 -2.31 8.14
C LYS A 41 -4.80 -1.21 7.08
N ARG A 42 -3.75 -0.41 6.91
CA ARG A 42 -3.70 0.61 5.86
C ARG A 42 -3.61 -0.01 4.47
N ALA A 43 -2.83 -1.07 4.32
CA ALA A 43 -2.74 -1.82 3.07
C ALA A 43 -4.10 -2.43 2.69
N GLU A 44 -4.77 -3.10 3.65
CA GLU A 44 -6.12 -3.65 3.44
C GLU A 44 -7.13 -2.58 3.02
N ALA A 45 -7.11 -1.40 3.65
CA ALA A 45 -7.99 -0.30 3.29
C ALA A 45 -7.68 0.27 1.90
N ALA A 46 -6.40 0.42 1.55
CA ALA A 46 -5.99 0.89 0.23
C ALA A 46 -6.35 -0.12 -0.87
N ASP A 47 -6.13 -1.42 -0.62
CA ASP A 47 -6.49 -2.49 -1.55
C ASP A 47 -8.01 -2.53 -1.77
N ALA A 48 -8.81 -2.38 -0.71
CA ALA A 48 -10.27 -2.34 -0.82
C ALA A 48 -10.74 -1.16 -1.70
N GLN A 49 -10.18 0.02 -1.49
CA GLN A 49 -10.49 1.21 -2.31
C GLN A 49 -10.08 0.99 -3.76
N PHE A 50 -8.88 0.46 -4.00
CA PHE A 50 -8.41 0.16 -5.35
C PHE A 50 -9.33 -0.82 -6.09
N TYR A 51 -9.75 -1.90 -5.42
CA TYR A 51 -10.68 -2.87 -6.01
C TYR A 51 -12.07 -2.28 -6.26
N GLU A 52 -12.55 -1.39 -5.41
CA GLU A 52 -13.82 -0.69 -5.61
C GLU A 52 -13.76 0.22 -6.85
N GLU A 53 -12.70 1.00 -6.99
CA GLU A 53 -12.48 1.87 -8.15
C GLU A 53 -12.31 1.07 -9.45
N LEU A 54 -11.52 -0.01 -9.40
CA LEU A 54 -11.32 -0.91 -10.53
C LEU A 54 -12.62 -1.59 -10.95
N SER A 55 -13.39 -2.11 -10.00
CA SER A 55 -14.69 -2.73 -10.27
C SER A 55 -15.71 -1.75 -10.85
N ALA A 56 -15.73 -0.49 -10.38
CA ALA A 56 -16.56 0.55 -10.96
C ALA A 56 -16.16 0.89 -12.40
N ALA A 57 -14.84 0.94 -12.68
CA ALA A 57 -14.28 1.17 -14.00
C ALA A 57 -14.60 0.03 -14.99
N GLU A 58 -14.43 -1.23 -14.56
CA GLU A 58 -14.73 -2.43 -15.34
C GLU A 58 -16.23 -2.61 -15.59
N ALA A 59 -17.07 -2.35 -14.59
CA ALA A 59 -18.52 -2.46 -14.71
C ALA A 59 -19.16 -1.32 -15.54
N GLY A 60 -18.37 -0.35 -16.01
CA GLY A 60 -18.88 0.82 -16.73
C GLY A 60 -19.87 1.64 -15.90
N ARG A 61 -19.75 1.62 -14.56
CA ARG A 61 -20.67 2.36 -13.68
C ARG A 61 -20.23 3.83 -13.59
N GLY A 62 -20.98 4.71 -14.24
CA GLY A 62 -20.76 6.16 -14.24
C GLY A 62 -21.65 6.87 -15.25
N GLU A 63 -21.54 8.19 -15.31
CA GLU A 63 -22.07 8.96 -16.44
C GLU A 63 -21.13 8.76 -17.63
N ASP A 64 -21.69 8.39 -18.77
CA ASP A 64 -20.95 8.29 -20.02
C ASP A 64 -20.78 9.69 -20.63
N GLY A 65 -19.57 9.96 -21.10
CA GLY A 65 -19.24 11.17 -21.86
C GLY A 65 -18.51 10.82 -23.15
N ASP A 66 -18.71 11.61 -24.19
CA ASP A 66 -17.94 11.49 -25.42
C ASP A 66 -16.60 12.22 -25.28
N ALA A 67 -15.51 11.55 -25.66
CA ALA A 67 -14.17 12.12 -25.70
C ALA A 67 -13.37 11.56 -26.88
N ALA A 68 -12.15 12.09 -27.09
CA ALA A 68 -11.22 11.59 -28.10
C ALA A 68 -9.83 11.40 -27.50
N ILE A 69 -9.15 10.32 -27.89
CA ILE A 69 -7.76 10.05 -27.53
C ILE A 69 -6.88 10.31 -28.76
N THR A 70 -5.82 11.10 -28.58
CA THR A 70 -4.78 11.26 -29.60
C THR A 70 -3.77 10.11 -29.49
N LEU A 71 -3.73 9.23 -30.49
CA LEU A 71 -2.70 8.21 -30.62
C LEU A 71 -1.55 8.74 -31.48
N THR A 72 -0.32 8.66 -30.98
CA THR A 72 0.88 9.00 -31.74
C THR A 72 1.79 7.78 -31.84
N VAL A 73 2.06 7.34 -33.07
CA VAL A 73 2.93 6.19 -33.36
C VAL A 73 3.90 6.59 -34.47
N GLY A 74 5.20 6.51 -34.19
CA GLY A 74 6.24 6.76 -35.20
C GLY A 74 6.22 8.16 -35.83
N GLY A 75 5.69 9.17 -35.14
CA GLY A 75 5.59 10.55 -35.64
C GLY A 75 4.30 10.87 -36.39
N SER A 76 3.42 9.89 -36.60
CA SER A 76 2.06 10.09 -37.10
C SER A 76 1.07 10.14 -35.94
N SER A 77 0.17 11.11 -35.95
CA SER A 77 -0.90 11.26 -34.94
C SER A 77 -2.27 11.07 -35.57
N GLY A 78 -3.18 10.41 -34.84
CA GLY A 78 -4.58 10.24 -35.21
C GLY A 78 -5.48 10.34 -33.97
N GLU A 79 -6.73 10.75 -34.16
CA GLU A 79 -7.73 10.80 -33.09
C GLU A 79 -8.64 9.57 -33.16
N LEU A 80 -8.89 8.96 -32.00
CA LEU A 80 -9.87 7.89 -31.85
C LEU A 80 -11.00 8.33 -30.91
N PRO A 81 -12.27 8.23 -31.34
CA PRO A 81 -13.40 8.52 -30.48
C PRO A 81 -13.50 7.44 -29.40
N VAL A 82 -13.68 7.89 -28.16
CA VAL A 82 -13.85 7.02 -26.99
C VAL A 82 -15.04 7.48 -26.18
N VAL A 83 -15.69 6.54 -25.52
CA VAL A 83 -16.64 6.82 -24.45
C VAL A 83 -15.87 6.76 -23.15
N ILE A 84 -15.93 7.84 -22.38
CA ILE A 84 -15.37 7.89 -21.02
C ILE A 84 -16.49 7.60 -20.03
N SER A 85 -16.19 6.85 -18.97
CA SER A 85 -17.12 6.60 -17.88
C SER A 85 -16.49 7.08 -16.57
N GLY A 86 -17.28 7.81 -15.78
CA GLY A 86 -16.80 8.41 -14.54
C GLY A 86 -17.91 8.93 -13.65
N GLY A 87 -17.58 9.21 -12.40
CA GLY A 87 -18.47 9.89 -11.45
C GLY A 87 -17.96 11.30 -11.19
N SER A 88 -18.86 12.29 -11.20
CA SER A 88 -18.61 13.66 -10.72
C SER A 88 -17.32 14.33 -11.22
N GLY A 89 -17.04 14.24 -12.53
CA GLY A 89 -15.97 15.03 -13.18
C GLY A 89 -14.58 14.41 -13.19
N GLU A 90 -14.39 13.20 -12.66
CA GLU A 90 -13.13 12.46 -12.76
C GLU A 90 -13.23 11.31 -13.78
N LEU A 91 -12.23 11.21 -14.66
CA LEU A 91 -12.11 10.12 -15.64
C LEU A 91 -11.73 8.82 -14.91
N LYS A 92 -12.62 7.82 -14.91
CA LYS A 92 -12.38 6.51 -14.28
C LYS A 92 -12.05 5.41 -15.29
N SER A 93 -12.74 5.37 -16.42
CA SER A 93 -12.44 4.44 -17.51
C SER A 93 -12.72 5.07 -18.88
N TYR A 94 -12.15 4.46 -19.92
CA TYR A 94 -12.41 4.81 -21.31
C TYR A 94 -12.55 3.53 -22.13
N ARG A 95 -13.44 3.56 -23.12
CA ARG A 95 -13.65 2.47 -24.09
C ARG A 95 -13.77 3.03 -25.49
N LEU A 96 -13.38 2.27 -26.50
CA LEU A 96 -13.53 2.72 -27.89
C LEU A 96 -15.01 2.90 -28.22
N ALA A 97 -15.36 4.01 -28.87
CA ALA A 97 -16.74 4.23 -29.28
C ALA A 97 -17.18 3.16 -30.30
N GLY A 98 -18.28 2.46 -30.01
CA GLY A 98 -18.84 1.43 -30.90
C GLY A 98 -18.25 0.02 -30.76
N VAL A 99 -17.42 -0.25 -29.75
CA VAL A 99 -16.97 -1.61 -29.41
C VAL A 99 -17.67 -2.07 -28.13
N GLU A 100 -18.56 -3.05 -28.27
CA GLU A 100 -19.25 -3.67 -27.14
C GLU A 100 -18.28 -4.67 -26.47
N VAL A 101 -17.88 -4.38 -25.23
CA VAL A 101 -17.04 -5.27 -24.44
C VAL A 101 -17.95 -6.34 -23.85
N ALA A 102 -17.78 -7.59 -24.29
CA ALA A 102 -18.52 -8.72 -23.73
C ALA A 102 -18.21 -8.87 -22.22
N PRO A 103 -19.20 -9.28 -21.40
CA PRO A 103 -19.07 -9.40 -19.94
C PRO A 103 -18.05 -10.44 -19.50
#